data_AF-A0A1N6WHX9-F1
#
_entry.id   AF-A0A1N6WHX9-F1
#
_cell.length_a   1.000
_cell.length_b   1.000
_cell.length_c   1.000
_cell.angle_alpha   90.00
_cell.angle_beta   90.00
_cell.angle_gamma   90.00
#
_symmetry.space_group_name_H-M   'P 1'
#
loop_
_entity.id
_entity.type
_entity.pdbx_description
1 polymer ?
#
loop_
_entity_poly.entity_id
_entity_poly.type
_entity_poly.pdbx_seq_one_letter_code
_entity_poly.pdbx_strand_id
1 'polypeptide(L)'
;MAYRGAVIEQQWTKEEMAEYCKKFDAKRPAYLKKAQQSAEPYRLKRTVNSNGSLSKAQYKRFVDKGVSDEHILAKYTDLTLERLEMAKKRWGYA
;
A
#
# COMPACT_ATOMS: atom_id res chain seq x y z
N MET A 1 50.00 -21.35 -19.53
CA MET A 1 49.25 -22.43 -18.86
C MET A 1 47.84 -21.95 -18.55
N ALA A 2 46.84 -22.42 -19.28
CA ALA A 2 45.45 -21.98 -19.14
C ALA A 2 44.73 -22.86 -18.11
N TYR A 3 44.66 -22.43 -16.85
CA TYR A 3 43.77 -23.02 -15.86
C TYR A 3 42.37 -22.43 -16.05
N ARG A 4 41.65 -22.87 -17.08
CA ARG A 4 40.20 -22.71 -17.13
C ARG A 4 39.59 -24.05 -16.75
N GLY A 5 39.37 -24.24 -15.46
CA GLY A 5 38.55 -25.36 -14.98
C GLY A 5 37.19 -25.26 -15.67
N ALA A 6 36.75 -26.35 -16.29
CA ALA A 6 35.41 -26.44 -16.86
C ALA A 6 34.40 -26.19 -15.73
N VAL A 7 33.70 -25.06 -15.77
CA VAL A 7 32.54 -24.84 -14.91
C VAL A 7 31.48 -25.80 -15.42
N ILE A 8 31.34 -26.94 -14.76
CA ILE A 8 30.22 -27.84 -14.97
C ILE A 8 29.01 -27.10 -14.39
N GLU A 9 28.29 -26.39 -15.24
CA GLU A 9 27.01 -25.79 -14.89
C GLU A 9 26.05 -26.93 -14.57
N GLN A 10 25.97 -27.28 -13.29
CA GLN A 10 25.03 -28.28 -12.81
C GLN A 10 23.63 -27.68 -13.00
N GLN A 11 22.94 -28.10 -14.07
CA GLN A 11 21.59 -27.67 -14.35
C GLN A 11 20.63 -28.42 -13.42
N TRP A 12 20.19 -27.74 -12.37
CA TRP A 12 19.17 -28.26 -11.48
C TRP A 12 17.84 -28.33 -12.23
N THR A 13 17.19 -29.48 -12.18
CA THR A 13 15.80 -29.57 -12.61
C THR A 13 14.90 -28.80 -11.64
N LYS A 14 13.74 -28.33 -12.09
CA LYS A 14 12.81 -27.56 -11.24
C LYS A 14 12.36 -28.35 -10.01
N GLU A 15 12.28 -29.68 -10.14
CA GLU A 15 11.89 -30.59 -9.08
C GLU A 15 12.98 -30.71 -8.01
N GLU A 16 14.24 -30.91 -8.42
CA GLU A 16 15.40 -30.94 -7.52
C GLU A 16 15.58 -29.58 -6.83
N MET A 17 15.37 -28.48 -7.56
CA MET A 17 15.45 -27.14 -6.98
C MET A 17 14.34 -26.90 -5.94
N ALA A 18 13.11 -27.37 -6.20
CA ALA A 18 12.01 -27.26 -5.25
C ALA A 18 12.28 -28.10 -3.99
N GLU A 19 12.80 -29.31 -4.14
CA GLU A 19 13.15 -30.18 -3.02
C GLU A 19 14.33 -29.64 -2.21
N TYR A 20 15.32 -29.05 -2.89
CA TYR A 20 16.41 -28.33 -2.24
C TYR A 20 15.88 -27.14 -1.43
N CYS A 21 14.99 -26.32 -2.00
CA CYS A 21 14.38 -25.18 -1.31
C CYS A 21 13.57 -25.58 -0.07
N LYS A 22 12.86 -26.73 -0.09
CA LYS A 22 12.13 -27.25 1.09
C LYS A 22 13.02 -27.42 2.32
N LYS A 23 14.30 -27.78 2.14
CA LYS A 23 15.28 -27.92 3.25
C LYS A 23 15.52 -26.59 3.98
N PHE A 24 15.37 -25.46 3.28
CA PHE A 24 15.60 -24.12 3.82
C PHE A 24 14.30 -23.45 4.30
N ASP A 25 13.15 -23.78 3.71
CA ASP A 25 11.85 -23.28 4.17
C ASP A 25 11.55 -23.67 5.63
N ALA A 26 11.99 -24.86 6.05
CA ALA A 26 11.89 -25.29 7.44
C ALA A 26 12.69 -24.37 8.40
N LYS A 27 13.89 -23.95 7.97
CA LYS A 27 14.82 -23.09 8.74
C LYS A 27 14.55 -21.60 8.58
N ARG A 28 13.55 -21.22 7.78
CA ARG A 28 13.29 -19.82 7.45
C ARG A 28 12.85 -19.04 8.71
N PRO A 29 13.47 -17.88 8.99
CA PRO A 29 13.11 -17.04 10.12
C PRO A 29 11.63 -16.64 10.14
N ALA A 30 11.05 -16.56 11.34
CA ALA A 30 9.63 -16.28 11.54
C ALA A 30 9.16 -14.95 10.91
N TYR A 31 10.00 -13.91 10.90
CA TYR A 31 9.66 -12.62 10.30
C TYR A 31 9.51 -12.71 8.77
N LEU A 32 10.24 -13.61 8.11
CA LEU A 32 10.11 -13.84 6.66
C LEU A 32 8.90 -14.69 6.32
N LYS A 33 8.51 -15.64 7.19
CA LYS A 33 7.26 -16.42 7.03
C LYS A 33 6.03 -15.50 7.09
N LYS A 34 6.04 -14.54 8.02
CA LYS A 34 4.97 -13.54 8.17
C LYS A 34 4.88 -12.58 6.98
N ALA A 35 6.00 -12.19 6.37
CA ALA A 35 6.01 -11.31 5.20
C ALA A 35 5.29 -11.94 3.99
N GLN A 36 5.46 -13.26 3.78
CA GLN A 36 4.77 -13.99 2.71
C GLN A 36 3.26 -14.13 2.98
N GLN A 37 2.86 -14.32 4.24
CA GLN A 37 1.46 -14.33 4.65
C GLN A 37 0.80 -12.93 4.55
N SER A 38 1.57 -11.86 4.78
CA SER A 38 1.08 -10.48 4.59
C SER A 38 1.02 -10.02 3.13
N ALA A 39 1.46 -10.86 2.19
CA ALA A 39 1.32 -10.63 0.75
C ALA A 39 -0.04 -11.13 0.20
N GLU A 40 -0.87 -11.77 1.05
CA GLU A 40 -2.32 -11.81 0.85
C GLU A 40 -2.87 -10.37 0.82
N PRO A 41 -3.92 -10.08 0.01
CA PRO A 41 -4.18 -8.77 -0.61
C PRO A 41 -4.78 -7.72 0.35
N TYR A 42 -4.25 -7.59 1.57
CA TYR A 42 -4.62 -6.52 2.51
C TYR A 42 -3.99 -5.17 2.19
N ARG A 43 -3.14 -5.09 1.17
CA ARG A 43 -3.04 -3.85 0.41
C ARG A 43 -4.24 -3.79 -0.52
N LEU A 44 -5.42 -3.56 0.08
CA LEU A 44 -6.53 -2.92 -0.60
C LEU A 44 -5.87 -1.82 -1.43
N LYS A 45 -5.86 -1.98 -2.76
CA LYS A 45 -5.49 -0.89 -3.66
C LYS A 45 -6.41 0.23 -3.23
N ARG A 46 -5.89 1.20 -2.47
CA ARG A 46 -6.62 2.41 -2.17
C ARG A 46 -6.92 2.92 -3.56
N THR A 47 -8.16 2.77 -4.00
CA THR A 47 -8.73 3.60 -5.03
C THR A 47 -8.62 4.99 -4.41
N VAL A 48 -7.47 5.61 -4.61
CA VAL A 48 -7.32 7.05 -4.51
C VAL A 48 -8.26 7.51 -5.60
N ASN A 49 -9.52 7.72 -5.24
CA ASN A 49 -10.45 8.40 -6.11
C ASN A 49 -9.92 9.83 -6.17
N SER A 50 -8.91 10.03 -7.01
CA SER A 50 -8.32 11.33 -7.34
C SER A 50 -9.32 12.28 -8.00
N ASN A 51 -10.60 11.94 -8.02
CA ASN A 51 -11.72 12.82 -8.32
C ASN A 51 -11.89 13.82 -7.18
N GLY A 52 -10.96 14.77 -7.04
CA GLY A 52 -11.07 16.11 -6.44
C GLY A 52 -11.82 16.30 -5.11
N SER A 53 -12.28 15.24 -4.45
CA SER A 53 -13.29 15.32 -3.40
C SER A 53 -12.62 15.21 -2.05
N LEU A 54 -12.91 16.19 -1.21
CA LEU A 54 -12.43 16.24 0.16
C LEU A 54 -12.92 15.01 0.93
N SER A 55 -12.01 14.24 1.50
CA SER A 55 -12.35 13.10 2.35
C SER A 55 -12.59 13.52 3.81
N LYS A 56 -13.35 12.71 4.57
CA LYS A 56 -13.60 12.92 6.02
C LYS A 56 -12.30 13.11 6.82
N ALA A 57 -11.29 12.31 6.50
CA ALA A 57 -10.00 12.33 7.20
C ALA A 57 -9.20 13.61 6.87
N GLN A 58 -9.26 14.10 5.63
CA GLN A 58 -8.65 15.37 5.26
C GLN A 58 -9.35 16.54 5.94
N TYR A 59 -10.69 16.57 5.92
CA TYR A 59 -11.48 17.59 6.61
C TYR A 59 -11.15 17.65 8.11
N LYS A 60 -11.10 16.49 8.78
CA LYS A 60 -10.69 16.43 10.20
C LYS A 60 -9.31 17.06 10.44
N ARG A 61 -8.32 16.76 9.60
CA ARG A 61 -6.97 17.34 9.71
C ARG A 61 -6.95 18.85 9.50
N PHE A 62 -7.89 19.41 8.72
CA PHE A 62 -8.02 20.86 8.57
C PHE A 62 -8.63 21.49 9.82
N VAL A 63 -9.68 20.88 10.38
CA VAL A 63 -10.30 21.32 11.63
C VAL A 63 -9.30 21.25 12.80
N ASP A 64 -8.54 20.15 12.93
CA ASP A 64 -7.51 19.98 13.95
C ASP A 64 -6.39 21.05 13.84
N LYS A 65 -6.21 21.62 12.64
CA LYS A 65 -5.26 22.71 12.36
C LYS A 65 -5.87 24.11 12.45
N GLY A 66 -7.16 24.22 12.77
CA GLY A 66 -7.88 25.51 12.79
C GLY A 66 -8.04 26.16 11.41
N VAL A 67 -8.01 25.38 10.32
CA VAL A 67 -8.21 25.90 8.97
C VAL A 67 -9.70 26.11 8.73
N SER A 68 -10.09 27.32 8.34
CA SER A 68 -11.48 27.67 8.04
C SER A 68 -11.99 26.99 6.76
N ASP A 69 -13.32 26.82 6.68
CA ASP A 69 -13.96 26.23 5.50
C ASP A 69 -13.69 27.02 4.22
N GLU A 70 -13.63 28.35 4.30
CA GLU A 70 -13.28 29.22 3.18
C GLU A 70 -11.91 28.86 2.59
N HIS A 71 -10.94 28.58 3.46
CA HIS A 71 -9.59 28.21 3.05
C HIS A 71 -9.54 26.79 2.48
N ILE A 72 -10.41 25.90 2.96
CA ILE A 72 -10.60 24.57 2.38
C ILE A 72 -11.21 24.69 0.97
N LEU A 73 -12.26 25.50 0.80
CA LEU A 73 -12.91 25.73 -0.50
C LEU A 73 -11.96 26.37 -1.51
N ALA A 74 -11.12 27.33 -1.08
CA ALA A 74 -10.09 27.92 -1.93
C ALA A 74 -9.07 26.88 -2.45
N LYS A 75 -8.79 25.84 -1.65
CA LYS A 75 -7.88 24.74 -2.02
C LYS A 75 -8.56 23.68 -2.88
N TYR A 76 -9.87 23.50 -2.75
CA TYR A 76 -10.67 22.52 -3.48
C TYR A 76 -11.67 23.27 -4.38
N THR A 77 -11.18 23.79 -5.51
CA THR A 77 -11.98 24.59 -6.46
C THR A 77 -13.21 23.88 -7.01
N ASP A 78 -13.16 22.55 -7.07
CA ASP A 78 -14.27 21.70 -7.55
C ASP A 78 -15.34 21.44 -6.47
N LEU A 79 -15.08 21.87 -5.23
CA LEU A 79 -15.94 21.67 -4.08
C LEU A 79 -16.77 22.95 -3.83
N THR A 80 -18.07 22.87 -4.06
CA THR A 80 -19.01 23.93 -3.70
C THR A 80 -19.32 23.91 -2.20
N LEU A 81 -19.70 25.06 -1.65
CA LEU A 81 -20.10 25.20 -0.23
C LEU A 81 -21.20 24.19 0.14
N GLU A 82 -22.24 24.07 -0.70
CA GLU A 82 -23.35 23.12 -0.48
C GLU A 82 -22.87 21.67 -0.41
N ARG A 83 -21.91 21.28 -1.27
CA ARG A 83 -21.33 19.93 -1.25
C ARG A 83 -20.52 19.69 0.02
N LEU A 84 -19.81 20.71 0.51
CA LEU A 84 -19.09 20.64 1.77
C LEU A 84 -20.06 20.45 2.95
N GLU A 85 -21.16 21.20 3.00
CA GLU A 85 -22.17 21.07 4.06
C GLU A 85 -22.85 19.69 4.05
N MET A 86 -23.24 19.19 2.87
CA MET A 86 -23.78 17.83 2.75
C MET A 86 -22.78 16.77 3.20
N ALA A 87 -21.49 16.96 2.89
CA ALA A 87 -20.43 16.07 3.34
C ALA A 87 -20.25 16.12 4.86
N LYS A 88 -20.28 17.31 5.48
CA LYS A 88 -20.24 17.48 6.94
C LYS A 88 -21.41 16.79 7.64
N LYS A 89 -22.63 16.94 7.12
CA LYS A 89 -23.82 16.21 7.61
C LYS A 89 -23.63 14.70 7.53
N ARG A 90 -23.14 14.19 6.38
CA ARG A 90 -22.84 12.77 6.19
C ARG A 90 -21.75 12.26 7.15
N TRP A 91 -20.84 13.13 7.57
CA TRP A 91 -19.74 12.78 8.47
C TRP A 91 -20.06 12.98 9.96
N GLY A 92 -21.14 13.68 10.30
CA GLY A 92 -21.55 14.01 11.67
C GLY A 92 -20.79 15.18 12.28
N TYR A 93 -20.37 16.16 11.47
CA TYR A 93 -19.73 17.41 11.94
C TYR A 93 -20.65 18.63 11.88
N ALA A 94 -21.87 18.47 11.35
CA ALA A 94 -22.88 19.50 11.23
C ALA A 94 -24.01 19.25 12.24
#